data_AF-A0A929UXU3-F1
#
_entry.id   AF-A0A929UXU3-F1
#
_cell.length_a   1.000
_cell.length_b   1.000
_cell.length_c   1.000
_cell.angle_alpha   90.00
_cell.angle_beta   90.00
_cell.angle_gamma   90.00
#
_symmetry.space_group_name_H-M   'P 1'
#
loop_
_entity.id
_entity.type
_entity.pdbx_description
1 polymer ?
#
loop_
_entity_poly.entity_id
_entity_poly.type
_entity_poly.pdbx_seq_one_letter_code
_entity_poly.pdbx_strand_id
1 'polypeptide(L)'
;MNMPPLSNIIRNDIDMFWSNRLGLIRSVADVRSFACEYLPLLGIDYDTSISKTILQLQRTDVAEAQPLVSEITALAKLVCNECAMSARLKLWQRLAKTVGYEKEINKIDINLTSRSNVY
;
A
#
# COMPACT_ATOMS: atom_id res chain seq x y z
N MET A 1 -9.62 28.67 25.59
CA MET A 1 -8.95 28.02 24.43
C MET A 1 -10.00 27.21 23.68
N ASN A 2 -10.25 27.52 22.41
CA ASN A 2 -11.11 26.69 21.55
C ASN A 2 -10.24 25.58 20.97
N MET A 3 -10.32 24.37 21.53
CA MET A 3 -9.66 23.21 20.96
C MET A 3 -10.44 22.76 19.71
N PRO A 4 -9.78 22.51 18.57
CA PRO A 4 -10.45 21.97 17.40
C PRO A 4 -11.07 20.60 17.72
N PRO A 5 -12.17 20.20 17.03
CA PRO A 5 -12.79 18.89 17.21
C PRO A 5 -11.79 17.74 17.06
N LEU A 6 -11.93 16.68 17.87
CA LEU A 6 -11.08 15.48 17.82
C LEU A 6 -10.96 14.87 16.42
N SER A 7 -12.05 14.91 15.63
CA SER A 7 -12.07 14.44 14.26
C SER A 7 -11.12 15.22 13.32
N ASN A 8 -10.95 16.52 13.57
CA ASN A 8 -10.03 17.35 12.80
C ASN A 8 -8.57 17.10 13.22
N ILE A 9 -8.33 16.85 14.51
CA ILE A 9 -6.99 16.50 15.02
C ILE A 9 -6.54 15.17 14.38
N ILE A 10 -7.37 14.13 14.46
CA ILE A 10 -7.07 12.81 13.87
C ILE A 10 -6.81 12.92 12.36
N ARG A 11 -7.62 13.72 11.65
CA ARG A 11 -7.42 13.92 10.21
C ARG A 11 -6.08 14.60 9.91
N ASN A 12 -5.76 15.67 10.62
CA ASN A 12 -4.50 16.39 10.43
C ASN A 12 -3.29 15.50 10.72
N ASP A 13 -3.36 14.65 11.75
CA ASP A 13 -2.29 13.71 12.07
C ASP A 13 -2.10 12.65 10.97
N ILE A 14 -3.21 12.14 10.42
CA ILE A 14 -3.17 11.20 9.28
C ILE A 14 -2.58 11.88 8.03
N ASP A 15 -3.02 13.10 7.72
CA ASP A 15 -2.51 13.83 6.56
C ASP A 15 -1.02 14.16 6.73
N MET A 16 -0.60 14.58 7.92
CA MET A 16 0.80 14.82 8.25
C MET A 16 1.64 13.54 8.13
N PHE A 17 1.14 12.41 8.62
CA PHE A 17 1.79 11.11 8.44
C PHE A 17 2.02 10.80 6.96
N TRP A 18 0.98 10.94 6.12
CA TRP A 18 1.11 10.66 4.69
C TRP A 18 1.99 11.67 3.97
N SER A 19 1.89 12.96 4.26
CA SER A 19 2.79 13.98 3.70
C SER A 19 4.24 13.67 4.00
N ASN A 20 4.56 13.30 5.25
CA ASN A 20 5.92 12.92 5.63
C ASN A 20 6.37 11.64 4.92
N ARG A 21 5.51 10.62 4.86
CA ARG A 21 5.86 9.34 4.24
C ARG A 21 6.06 9.46 2.73
N LEU A 22 5.16 10.17 2.04
CA LEU A 22 5.20 10.34 0.60
C LEU A 22 6.26 11.38 0.17
N GLY A 23 6.63 12.33 1.03
CA GLY A 23 7.73 13.27 0.77
C GLY A 23 9.11 12.61 0.66
N LEU A 24 9.23 11.33 1.03
CA LEU A 24 10.43 10.52 0.82
C LEU A 24 10.52 9.94 -0.60
N ILE A 25 9.42 9.95 -1.36
CA ILE A 25 9.39 9.40 -2.71
C ILE A 25 9.90 10.47 -3.68
N ARG A 26 11.08 10.22 -4.25
CA ARG A 26 11.77 11.16 -5.15
C ARG A 26 12.10 10.56 -6.51
N SER A 27 11.84 9.26 -6.69
CA SER A 27 12.22 8.51 -7.88
C SER A 27 11.32 7.30 -8.13
N VAL A 28 11.47 6.69 -9.30
CA VAL A 28 10.87 5.39 -9.65
C VAL A 28 11.28 4.30 -8.65
N ALA A 29 12.53 4.31 -8.19
CA ALA A 29 13.04 3.33 -7.24
C ALA A 29 12.34 3.45 -5.87
N ASP A 30 12.03 4.67 -5.43
CA ASP A 30 11.31 4.90 -4.17
C ASP A 30 9.86 4.41 -4.27
N VAL A 31 9.20 4.63 -5.42
CA VAL A 31 7.85 4.11 -5.67
C VAL A 31 7.82 2.59 -5.60
N ARG A 32 8.80 1.92 -6.23
CA ARG A 32 8.94 0.45 -6.14
C ARG A 32 9.16 0.00 -4.70
N SER A 33 10.10 0.63 -4.02
CA SER A 33 10.46 0.31 -2.63
C SER A 33 9.27 0.47 -1.70
N PHE A 34 8.50 1.56 -1.84
CA PHE A 34 7.28 1.81 -1.08
C PHE A 34 6.28 0.67 -1.23
N ALA A 35 5.98 0.22 -2.45
CA ALA A 35 5.04 -0.88 -2.66
C ALA A 35 5.60 -2.21 -2.12
N CYS A 36 6.88 -2.51 -2.40
CA CYS A 36 7.57 -3.71 -1.97
C CYS A 36 7.61 -3.88 -0.45
N GLU A 37 7.64 -2.78 0.32
CA GLU A 37 7.62 -2.81 1.80
C GLU A 37 6.38 -3.51 2.36
N TYR A 38 5.22 -3.37 1.70
CA TYR A 38 3.96 -3.92 2.19
C TYR A 38 3.62 -5.30 1.62
N LEU A 39 4.24 -5.72 0.50
CA LEU A 39 3.99 -7.03 -0.11
C LEU A 39 4.26 -8.24 0.84
N PRO A 40 5.30 -8.25 1.68
CA PRO A 40 5.50 -9.30 2.68
C PRO A 40 4.37 -9.43 3.70
N LEU A 41 3.58 -8.38 3.89
CA LEU A 41 2.50 -8.34 4.88
C LEU A 41 1.17 -8.83 4.31
N LEU A 42 1.12 -9.17 3.02
CA LEU A 42 -0.09 -9.64 2.38
C LEU A 42 -0.69 -10.83 3.13
N GLY A 43 -1.97 -10.69 3.42
CA GLY A 43 -2.79 -11.72 4.02
C GLY A 43 -4.26 -11.36 3.84
N ILE A 44 -5.14 -12.34 4.05
CA ILE A 44 -6.57 -12.19 3.77
C ILE A 44 -7.20 -11.00 4.52
N ASP A 45 -6.73 -10.73 5.74
CA ASP A 45 -7.24 -9.64 6.59
C ASP A 45 -6.64 -8.27 6.23
N TYR A 46 -5.52 -8.25 5.52
CA TYR A 46 -4.72 -7.05 5.30
C TYR A 46 -4.65 -6.60 3.85
N ASP A 47 -5.04 -7.44 2.89
CA ASP A 47 -4.92 -7.16 1.46
C ASP A 47 -5.55 -5.81 1.07
N THR A 48 -6.74 -5.54 1.58
CA THR A 48 -7.53 -4.36 1.26
C THR A 48 -6.89 -3.11 1.89
N SER A 49 -6.38 -3.22 3.11
CA SER A 49 -5.68 -2.14 3.82
C SER A 49 -4.32 -1.83 3.18
N ILE A 50 -3.59 -2.86 2.73
CA ILE A 50 -2.35 -2.71 1.97
C ILE A 50 -2.62 -2.04 0.63
N SER A 51 -3.69 -2.45 -0.08
CA SER A 51 -4.10 -1.80 -1.32
C SER A 51 -4.40 -0.31 -1.11
N LYS A 52 -5.17 0.05 -0.07
CA LYS A 52 -5.45 1.45 0.30
C LYS A 52 -4.19 2.24 0.66
N THR A 53 -3.19 1.58 1.25
CA THR A 53 -1.88 2.18 1.54
C THR A 53 -1.11 2.45 0.25
N ILE A 54 -1.08 1.49 -0.68
CA ILE A 54 -0.47 1.64 -2.01
C ILE A 54 -1.17 2.75 -2.81
N LEU A 55 -2.50 2.90 -2.67
CA LEU A 55 -3.24 3.99 -3.32
C LEU A 55 -2.82 5.39 -2.89
N GLN A 56 -2.12 5.54 -1.75
CA GLN A 56 -1.59 6.84 -1.34
C GLN A 56 -0.51 7.35 -2.29
N LEU A 57 0.14 6.47 -3.07
CA LEU A 57 1.10 6.87 -4.11
C LEU A 57 0.50 7.84 -5.13
N GLN A 58 -0.82 7.84 -5.36
CA GLN A 58 -1.45 8.80 -6.28
C GLN A 58 -1.30 10.27 -5.85
N ARG A 59 -0.86 10.51 -4.61
CA ARG A 59 -0.63 11.85 -4.05
C ARG A 59 0.82 12.33 -4.24
N THR A 60 1.72 11.49 -4.75
CA THR A 60 3.10 11.89 -5.04
C THR A 60 3.16 12.67 -6.34
N ASP A 61 3.97 13.72 -6.39
CA ASP A 61 4.21 14.54 -7.58
C ASP A 61 5.64 14.36 -8.08
N VAL A 62 5.96 13.14 -8.54
CA VAL A 62 7.26 12.81 -9.13
C VAL A 62 7.03 12.49 -10.61
N ALA A 63 7.26 13.48 -11.46
CA ALA A 63 6.94 13.40 -12.89
C ALA A 63 7.51 12.15 -13.59
N GLU A 64 8.77 11.80 -13.30
CA GLU A 64 9.43 10.62 -13.88
C GLU A 64 8.77 9.30 -13.44
N ALA A 65 8.23 9.25 -12.21
CA ALA A 65 7.61 8.06 -11.66
C ALA A 65 6.12 7.94 -11.97
N GLN A 66 5.50 8.98 -12.54
CA GLN A 66 4.07 9.06 -12.76
C GLN A 66 3.48 7.90 -13.59
N PRO A 67 4.14 7.38 -14.65
CA PRO A 67 3.64 6.22 -15.37
C PRO A 67 3.53 4.98 -14.46
N LEU A 68 4.54 4.73 -13.63
CA LEU A 68 4.56 3.61 -12.71
C LEU A 68 3.52 3.79 -11.59
N VAL A 69 3.41 5.00 -11.02
CA VAL A 69 2.38 5.34 -10.03
C VAL A 69 0.98 5.08 -10.60
N SER A 70 0.74 5.46 -11.85
CA SER A 70 -0.55 5.26 -12.51
C SER A 70 -0.89 3.77 -12.67
N GLU A 71 0.08 2.95 -13.08
CA GLU A 71 -0.13 1.50 -13.21
C GLU A 71 -0.38 0.82 -11.86
N ILE A 72 0.46 1.11 -10.86
CA ILE A 72 0.34 0.54 -9.51
C ILE A 72 -1.01 0.92 -8.89
N THR A 73 -1.41 2.19 -8.97
CA THR A 73 -2.66 2.66 -8.37
C THR A 73 -3.88 2.12 -9.10
N ALA A 74 -3.81 1.88 -10.41
CA ALA A 74 -4.86 1.19 -11.15
C ALA A 74 -5.01 -0.26 -10.67
N LEU A 75 -3.92 -1.01 -10.50
CA LEU A 75 -3.95 -2.37 -9.98
C LEU A 75 -4.50 -2.42 -8.54
N ALA A 76 -4.08 -1.50 -7.68
CA ALA A 76 -4.59 -1.40 -6.31
C ALA A 76 -6.11 -1.09 -6.28
N LYS A 77 -6.61 -0.21 -7.14
CA LYS A 77 -8.06 0.03 -7.28
C LYS A 77 -8.81 -1.23 -7.68
N LEU A 78 -8.26 -2.02 -8.62
CA LEU A 78 -8.85 -3.30 -9.00
C LEU A 78 -8.91 -4.28 -7.83
N VAL A 79 -7.85 -4.37 -7.01
CA VAL A 79 -7.85 -5.21 -5.81
C VAL A 79 -8.97 -4.81 -4.84
N CYS A 80 -9.15 -3.51 -4.59
CA CYS A 80 -10.20 -3.01 -3.70
C CYS A 80 -11.61 -3.36 -4.16
N ASN A 81 -11.83 -3.45 -5.48
CA ASN A 81 -13.15 -3.66 -6.07
C ASN A 81 -13.45 -5.13 -6.40
N GLU A 82 -12.45 -6.00 -6.39
CA GLU A 82 -12.60 -7.42 -6.69
C GLU A 82 -13.13 -8.17 -5.46
N CYS A 83 -14.10 -9.08 -5.63
CA CYS A 83 -14.63 -9.91 -4.54
C CYS A 83 -13.96 -11.29 -4.48
N ALA A 84 -13.53 -11.83 -5.62
CA ALA A 84 -12.97 -13.17 -5.70
C ALA A 84 -11.50 -13.17 -5.27
N MET A 85 -11.18 -13.93 -4.22
CA MET A 85 -9.83 -14.02 -3.67
C MET A 85 -8.80 -14.51 -4.70
N SER A 86 -9.18 -15.45 -5.56
CA SER A 86 -8.31 -15.95 -6.64
C SER A 86 -8.00 -14.88 -7.70
N ALA A 87 -8.94 -13.97 -7.97
CA ALA A 87 -8.72 -12.84 -8.86
C ALA A 87 -7.86 -11.75 -8.18
N ARG A 88 -8.08 -11.48 -6.88
CA ARG A 88 -7.19 -10.62 -6.09
C ARG A 88 -5.75 -11.13 -6.08
N LEU A 89 -5.54 -12.44 -5.92
CA LEU A 89 -4.21 -13.04 -5.98
C LEU A 89 -3.50 -12.74 -7.31
N LYS A 90 -4.20 -12.89 -8.44
CA LYS A 90 -3.63 -12.55 -9.76
C LYS A 90 -3.28 -11.07 -9.88
N LEU A 91 -4.09 -10.19 -9.32
CA LEU A 91 -3.81 -8.75 -9.29
C LEU A 91 -2.59 -8.44 -8.43
N TRP A 92 -2.44 -9.07 -7.26
CA TRP A 92 -1.26 -8.93 -6.41
C TRP A 92 0.01 -9.46 -7.06
N GLN A 93 -0.05 -10.61 -7.74
CA GLN A 93 1.07 -11.14 -8.53
C GLN A 93 1.47 -10.17 -9.64
N ARG A 94 0.50 -9.57 -10.34
CA ARG A 94 0.77 -8.55 -11.35
C ARG A 94 1.41 -7.31 -10.74
N LEU A 95 0.90 -6.83 -9.60
CA LEU A 95 1.47 -5.67 -8.90
C LEU A 95 2.92 -5.95 -8.46
N ALA A 96 3.19 -7.11 -7.87
CA ALA A 96 4.54 -7.55 -7.50
C ALA A 96 5.50 -7.54 -8.70
N LYS A 97 5.06 -8.06 -9.84
CA LYS A 97 5.84 -8.01 -11.08
C LYS A 97 6.11 -6.58 -11.54
N THR A 98 5.09 -5.70 -11.54
CA THR A 98 5.21 -4.29 -11.94
C THR A 98 6.22 -3.53 -11.06
N VAL A 99 6.28 -3.83 -9.77
CA VAL A 99 7.20 -3.17 -8.83
C VAL A 99 8.58 -3.83 -8.73
N GLY A 100 8.79 -4.96 -9.42
CA GLY A 100 10.05 -5.70 -9.38
C GLY A 100 10.27 -6.47 -8.07
N TYR A 101 9.20 -6.91 -7.41
CA TYR A 101 9.29 -7.74 -6.21
C TYR A 101 9.69 -9.16 -6.59
N GLU A 102 10.87 -9.60 -6.13
CA GLU A 102 11.49 -10.85 -6.56
C GLU A 102 10.84 -12.10 -5.98
N LYS A 103 10.13 -11.98 -4.85
CA LYS A 103 9.49 -13.12 -4.19
C LYS A 103 8.12 -13.38 -4.79
N GLU A 104 7.86 -14.65 -5.08
CA GLU A 104 6.58 -15.09 -5.61
C GLU A 104 5.45 -14.92 -4.58
N ILE A 105 4.31 -14.37 -5.01
CA ILE A 105 3.08 -14.31 -4.20
C ILE A 105 2.22 -15.49 -4.58
N ASN A 106 2.39 -16.59 -3.85
CA ASN A 106 1.71 -17.86 -4.14
C ASN A 106 0.33 -18.00 -3.49
N LYS A 107 0.07 -17.22 -2.42
CA LYS A 107 -1.20 -17.23 -1.72
C LYS A 107 -1.41 -15.91 -0.98
N ILE A 108 -2.68 -15.57 -0.77
CA ILE A 108 -3.13 -14.56 0.19
C ILE A 108 -3.84 -15.37 1.28
N ASP A 109 -3.09 -15.70 2.33
CA ASP A 109 -3.53 -16.57 3.41
C ASP A 109 -3.70 -15.76 4.70
N ILE A 110 -4.16 -16.38 5.78
CA ILE A 110 -4.14 -15.73 7.09
C ILE A 110 -2.67 -15.49 7.47
N ASN A 111 -2.29 -14.22 7.59
CA ASN A 111 -0.96 -13.85 8.06
C ASN A 111 -0.94 -13.95 9.59
N LEU A 112 -0.95 -15.18 10.11
CA LEU A 112 -0.64 -15.45 11.50
C LEU A 112 0.88 -15.40 11.67
N THR A 113 1.46 -14.20 11.58
CA THR A 113 2.69 -13.97 12.33
C THR A 113 2.29 -14.04 13.80
N SER A 114 2.39 -15.26 14.35
CA SER A 114 2.33 -15.47 15.79
C SER A 114 3.26 -14.45 16.42
N ARG A 115 2.69 -13.50 17.18
CA ARG A 115 3.48 -12.76 18.14
C ARG A 115 3.89 -13.81 19.16
N SER A 116 5.01 -14.49 18.92
CA SER A 116 5.66 -15.27 19.97
C SER A 116 5.82 -14.31 21.13
N ASN A 117 5.05 -14.58 22.18
CA ASN A 117 4.83 -13.75 23.34
C ASN A 117 6.09 -12.98 23.72
N VAL A 118 6.01 -11.65 23.64
CA VAL A 118 6.90 -10.79 24.41
C VAL A 118 6.48 -11.03 25.86
N TYR A 119 7.19 -11.95 26.52
CA TYR A 119 7.16 -12.10 27.98
C TYR A 119 7.88 -10.94 28.64
#